data_AF-A0A7J8MT63-F1
#
_entry.id   AF-A0A7J8MT63-F1
#
_cell.length_a   1.000
_cell.length_b   1.000
_cell.length_c   1.000
_cell.angle_alpha   90.00
_cell.angle_beta   90.00
_cell.angle_gamma   90.00
#
_symmetry.space_group_name_H-M   'P 1'
#
loop_
_entity.id
_entity.type
_entity.pdbx_description
1 polymer ?
#
loop_
_entity_poly.entity_id
_entity_poly.type
_entity_poly.pdbx_seq_one_letter_code
_entity_poly.pdbx_strand_id
1 'polypeptide(L)'
;GEELKNSRAANQVEGYGHDLIVSERQVLDWNTRLFLRAMAKSLDLEKNSFSGQFGDNPVMQVRFNFYPHSDRSAVTVLLQDEEVEGLQIVKDEAWITVPLIPRALVVNLGNQMQIMSNRIFKSPLHKAVTNTDKPRISVALSNEAEVDKEIGPVEALIDD
;
A
#
# COMPACT_ATOMS: atom_id res chain seq x y z
N GLY A 1 26.19 -19.96 22.14
CA GLY A 1 25.03 -20.75 22.58
C GLY A 1 24.11 -19.80 23.30
N GLU A 2 23.09 -19.34 22.60
CA GLU A 2 21.96 -18.56 23.13
C GLU A 2 20.89 -18.55 22.02
N GLU A 3 20.41 -19.75 21.70
CA GLU A 3 19.10 -19.93 21.08
C GLU A 3 18.05 -19.84 22.20
N LEU A 4 16.87 -19.28 21.88
CA LEU A 4 15.66 -19.21 22.72
C LEU A 4 15.58 -18.06 23.75
N LYS A 5 15.58 -16.81 23.30
CA LYS A 5 14.72 -15.76 23.88
C LYS A 5 14.24 -14.82 22.79
N ASN A 6 13.05 -15.12 22.23
CA ASN A 6 12.05 -14.15 21.76
C ASN A 6 10.93 -14.91 21.05
N SER A 7 10.11 -15.64 21.80
CA SER A 7 8.75 -15.93 21.35
C SER A 7 7.98 -14.61 21.37
N ARG A 8 7.65 -14.07 20.19
CA ARG A 8 6.79 -12.88 20.06
C ARG A 8 5.33 -13.33 19.97
N ALA A 9 4.47 -12.72 20.79
CA ALA A 9 3.03 -12.90 20.69
C ALA A 9 2.48 -12.17 19.45
N ALA A 10 1.51 -12.79 18.78
CA ALA A 10 0.72 -12.18 17.72
C ALA A 10 -0.04 -10.96 18.27
N ASN A 11 0.28 -9.75 17.78
CA ASN A 11 -0.53 -8.50 17.83
C ASN A 11 0.24 -7.18 18.05
N GLN A 12 1.56 -7.10 17.87
CA GLN A 12 2.23 -5.79 17.88
C GLN A 12 2.39 -5.21 16.48
N VAL A 13 1.55 -4.21 16.17
CA VAL A 13 1.76 -3.25 15.09
C VAL A 13 2.30 -1.96 15.71
N GLU A 14 3.60 -1.93 16.03
CA GLU A 14 4.28 -0.67 16.37
C GLU A 14 5.63 -0.57 15.66
N GLY A 15 5.82 0.56 14.98
CA GLY A 15 6.99 1.01 14.24
C GLY A 15 6.74 2.42 13.72
N TYR A 16 7.78 3.27 13.71
CA TYR A 16 7.67 4.68 13.31
C TYR A 16 7.20 4.79 11.86
N GLY A 17 6.03 5.39 11.63
CA GLY A 17 5.46 5.63 10.29
C GLY A 17 4.02 5.17 10.04
N HIS A 18 3.32 4.63 11.04
CA HIS A 18 1.91 4.24 10.89
C HIS A 18 0.97 5.23 11.57
N ASP A 19 0.51 6.24 10.83
CA ASP A 19 -0.84 6.75 11.07
C ASP A 19 -1.84 5.73 10.51
N LEU A 20 -1.95 4.59 11.19
CA LEU A 20 -3.16 3.79 11.11
C LEU A 20 -4.20 4.56 11.90
N ILE A 21 -5.17 5.17 11.22
CA ILE A 21 -6.43 5.50 11.91
C ILE A 21 -7.13 4.17 12.16
N VAL A 22 -6.78 3.49 13.25
CA VAL A 22 -7.60 2.44 13.84
C VAL A 22 -8.60 3.16 14.74
N SER A 23 -9.67 3.67 14.12
CA SER A 23 -10.79 4.15 14.92
C SER A 23 -11.60 2.93 15.36
N GLU A 24 -11.68 2.66 16.66
CA GLU A 24 -12.63 1.71 17.26
C GLU A 24 -14.11 2.04 16.91
N ARG A 25 -14.36 3.16 16.20
CA ARG A 25 -15.67 3.58 15.72
C ARG A 25 -15.71 3.77 14.20
N GLN A 26 -14.91 3.05 13.43
CA GLN A 26 -15.01 3.11 11.97
C GLN A 26 -16.19 2.26 11.49
N VAL A 27 -17.39 2.83 11.64
CA VAL A 27 -18.55 2.48 10.82
C VAL A 27 -18.05 2.45 9.37
N LEU A 28 -18.16 1.30 8.69
CA LEU A 28 -17.95 1.16 7.23
C LEU A 28 -18.22 2.51 6.54
N ASP A 29 -17.21 3.08 5.89
CA ASP A 29 -17.32 4.39 5.24
C ASP A 29 -18.61 4.46 4.42
N TRP A 30 -19.32 5.59 4.48
CA TRP A 30 -20.63 5.74 3.83
C TRP A 30 -20.56 5.39 2.34
N ASN A 31 -19.42 5.66 1.69
CA ASN A 31 -19.19 5.26 0.31
C ASN A 31 -19.15 3.74 0.16
N THR A 32 -18.42 3.03 1.02
CA THR A 32 -18.36 1.55 0.98
C THR A 32 -19.76 0.95 1.21
N ARG A 33 -20.54 1.47 2.16
CA ARG A 33 -21.94 1.03 2.36
C ARG A 33 -22.82 1.30 1.15
N LEU A 34 -22.67 2.45 0.51
CA LEU A 34 -23.40 2.83 -0.69
C LEU A 34 -23.06 1.90 -1.86
N PHE A 35 -21.78 1.61 -2.07
CA PHE A 35 -21.31 0.67 -3.09
C PHE A 35 -21.84 -0.75 -2.86
N LEU A 36 -21.71 -1.29 -1.63
CA LEU A 36 -22.22 -2.61 -1.30
C LEU A 36 -23.74 -2.72 -1.51
N ARG A 37 -24.51 -1.68 -1.17
CA ARG A 37 -25.96 -1.62 -1.41
C ARG A 37 -26.30 -1.54 -2.89
N ALA A 38 -25.56 -0.73 -3.66
CA ALA A 38 -25.75 -0.62 -5.10
C ALA A 38 -25.48 -1.96 -5.81
N MET A 39 -24.42 -2.68 -5.41
CA MET A 39 -24.11 -4.02 -5.92
C MET A 39 -25.18 -5.04 -5.55
N ALA A 40 -25.68 -5.03 -4.30
CA ALA A 40 -26.77 -5.91 -3.87
C ALA A 40 -28.02 -5.69 -4.71
N LYS A 41 -28.40 -4.42 -4.90
CA LYS A 41 -29.53 -4.04 -5.75
C LYS A 41 -29.33 -4.46 -7.22
N SER A 42 -28.11 -4.35 -7.75
CA SER A 42 -27.82 -4.74 -9.14
C SER A 42 -27.99 -6.24 -9.41
N LEU A 43 -27.95 -7.05 -8.36
CA LEU A 43 -28.09 -8.50 -8.40
C LEU A 43 -29.45 -8.97 -7.86
N ASP A 44 -30.39 -8.05 -7.64
CA ASP A 44 -31.71 -8.31 -7.05
C ASP A 44 -31.65 -8.99 -5.66
N LEU A 45 -30.65 -8.61 -4.84
CA LEU A 45 -30.45 -9.10 -3.48
C LEU A 45 -30.94 -8.08 -2.44
N GLU A 46 -31.13 -8.56 -1.21
CA GLU A 46 -31.43 -7.67 -0.08
C GLU A 46 -30.27 -6.67 0.14
N LYS A 47 -30.60 -5.41 0.45
CA LYS A 47 -29.63 -4.30 0.55
C LYS A 47 -28.41 -4.56 1.46
N ASN A 48 -28.53 -5.46 2.43
CA ASN A 48 -27.48 -5.78 3.41
C ASN A 48 -26.81 -7.15 3.15
N SER A 49 -27.16 -7.85 2.07
CA SER A 49 -26.64 -9.21 1.77
C SER A 49 -25.12 -9.27 1.71
N PHE A 50 -24.46 -8.22 1.19
CA PHE A 50 -23.00 -8.13 1.17
C PHE A 50 -22.41 -7.60 2.48
N SER A 51 -23.00 -6.55 3.09
CA SER A 51 -22.46 -5.96 4.31
C SER A 51 -22.43 -6.95 5.49
N GLY A 52 -23.41 -7.86 5.57
CA GLY A 52 -23.45 -8.89 6.62
C GLY A 52 -22.33 -9.93 6.52
N GLN A 53 -21.66 -10.05 5.37
CA GLN A 53 -20.57 -11.02 5.17
C GLN A 53 -19.23 -10.52 5.75
N PHE A 54 -19.10 -9.23 6.04
CA PHE A 54 -17.85 -8.66 6.57
C PHE A 54 -17.70 -8.82 8.10
N GLY A 55 -18.69 -9.43 8.76
CA GLY A 55 -18.72 -9.59 10.22
C GLY A 55 -18.91 -8.28 10.97
N ASP A 56 -18.85 -8.35 12.30
CA ASP A 56 -19.11 -7.21 13.18
C ASP A 56 -17.94 -6.21 13.23
N ASN A 57 -16.73 -6.64 12.85
CA ASN A 57 -15.49 -5.86 12.92
C ASN A 57 -14.74 -5.85 11.57
N PRO A 58 -15.31 -5.26 10.50
CA PRO A 58 -14.64 -5.16 9.22
C PRO A 58 -13.38 -4.29 9.33
N VAL A 59 -12.25 -4.78 8.82
CA VAL A 59 -11.01 -4.00 8.77
C VAL A 59 -10.98 -3.18 7.49
N MET A 60 -10.99 -1.86 7.64
CA MET A 60 -10.70 -0.92 6.56
C MET A 60 -9.42 -0.15 6.94
N GLN A 61 -8.40 -0.20 6.08
CA GLN A 61 -7.16 0.54 6.30
C GLN A 61 -6.99 1.60 5.23
N VAL A 62 -6.81 2.84 5.68
CA VAL A 62 -6.37 3.96 4.85
C VAL A 62 -5.03 4.41 5.40
N ARG A 63 -4.06 4.64 4.51
CA ARG A 63 -2.73 5.13 4.89
C ARG A 63 -2.47 6.45 4.20
N PHE A 64 -1.99 7.43 4.97
CA PHE A 64 -1.56 8.72 4.46
C PHE A 64 -0.03 8.76 4.47
N ASN A 65 0.57 8.83 3.29
CA ASN A 65 2.03 8.77 3.14
C ASN A 65 2.57 10.15 2.70
N PHE A 66 2.89 11.01 3.68
CA PHE A 66 3.45 12.35 3.43
C PHE A 66 4.96 12.46 3.65
N TYR A 67 5.60 11.39 4.14
CA TYR A 67 7.03 11.37 4.42
C TYR A 67 7.80 10.51 3.39
N PRO A 68 9.10 10.79 3.18
CA PRO A 68 9.98 9.93 2.38
C PRO A 68 9.98 8.49 2.89
N HIS A 69 9.64 7.53 2.03
CA HIS A 69 9.67 6.11 2.35
C HIS A 69 9.95 5.27 1.10
N SER A 70 10.22 3.97 1.31
CA SER A 70 10.25 2.97 0.26
C SER A 70 9.17 1.94 0.54
N ASP A 71 8.57 1.40 -0.52
CA ASP A 71 7.46 0.48 -0.37
C ASP A 71 7.91 -0.83 0.27
N ARG A 72 7.13 -1.35 1.21
CA ARG A 72 7.32 -2.71 1.72
C ARG A 72 7.06 -3.76 0.63
N SER A 73 6.18 -3.47 -0.32
CA SER A 73 5.68 -4.40 -1.34
C SER A 73 6.75 -5.01 -2.24
N ALA A 74 6.37 -6.00 -3.04
CA ALA A 74 7.17 -6.42 -4.19
C ALA A 74 6.95 -5.45 -5.36
N VAL A 75 5.69 -5.17 -5.68
CA VAL A 75 5.29 -4.25 -6.75
C VAL A 75 4.17 -3.36 -6.24
N THR A 76 4.26 -2.07 -6.53
CA THR A 76 3.15 -1.12 -6.35
C THR A 76 2.75 -0.55 -7.70
N VAL A 77 1.46 -0.58 -8.00
CA VAL A 77 0.86 0.05 -9.18
C VAL A 77 0.06 1.25 -8.70
N LEU A 78 0.40 2.43 -9.22
CA LEU A 78 -0.19 3.70 -8.82
C LEU A 78 -0.92 4.34 -10.01
N LEU A 79 -2.21 4.61 -9.81
CA LEU A 79 -2.97 5.54 -10.61
C LEU A 79 -2.81 6.94 -9.99
N GLN A 80 -2.15 7.83 -10.71
CA GLN A 80 -1.99 9.23 -10.29
C GLN A 80 -3.27 10.03 -10.58
N ASP A 81 -3.35 11.22 -9.98
CA ASP A 81 -4.33 12.24 -10.34
C ASP A 81 -4.16 12.62 -11.83
N GLU A 82 -5.24 12.99 -12.50
CA GLU A 82 -5.19 13.35 -13.92
C GLU A 82 -4.56 14.73 -14.16
N GLU A 83 -4.63 15.64 -13.19
CA GLU A 83 -4.25 17.03 -13.37
C GLU A 83 -3.23 17.55 -12.33
N VAL A 84 -3.09 16.87 -11.17
CA VAL A 84 -2.26 17.36 -10.06
C VAL A 84 -1.04 16.47 -9.79
N GLU A 85 0.15 16.99 -10.11
CA GLU A 85 1.42 16.36 -9.75
C GLU A 85 1.60 16.27 -8.23
N GLY A 86 2.44 15.33 -7.79
CA GLY A 86 2.76 15.25 -6.36
C GLY A 86 3.63 14.07 -5.96
N LEU A 87 3.75 13.03 -6.78
CA LEU A 87 4.73 11.97 -6.51
C LEU A 87 6.14 12.46 -6.84
N GLN A 88 7.05 12.33 -5.87
CA GLN A 88 8.48 12.53 -6.09
C GLN A 88 9.24 11.25 -5.73
N ILE A 89 10.27 10.93 -6.51
CA ILE A 89 11.20 9.81 -6.28
C ILE A 89 12.63 10.34 -6.16
N VAL A 90 13.49 9.64 -5.41
CA VAL A 90 14.92 9.90 -5.40
C VAL A 90 15.58 9.15 -6.56
N LYS A 91 16.28 9.89 -7.42
CA LYS A 91 17.11 9.34 -8.50
C LYS A 91 18.39 10.18 -8.58
N ASP A 92 19.54 9.52 -8.66
CA ASP A 92 20.85 10.19 -8.75
C ASP A 92 21.03 11.25 -7.64
N GLU A 93 20.66 10.89 -6.41
CA GLU A 93 20.71 11.73 -5.21
C GLU A 93 19.78 12.97 -5.22
N ALA A 94 18.94 13.11 -6.24
CA ALA A 94 18.00 14.22 -6.39
C ALA A 94 16.54 13.76 -6.30
N TRP A 95 15.69 14.61 -5.73
CA TRP A 95 14.24 14.44 -5.79
C TRP A 95 13.73 14.87 -7.17
N ILE A 96 13.05 13.96 -7.86
CA ILE A 96 12.46 14.20 -9.18
C ILE A 96 10.95 13.97 -9.10
N THR A 97 10.18 14.92 -9.61
CA THR A 97 8.73 14.77 -9.77
C THR A 97 8.43 13.77 -10.88
N VAL A 98 7.57 12.79 -10.59
CA VAL A 98 7.08 11.85 -11.59
C VAL A 98 6.00 12.56 -12.42
N PRO A 99 6.18 12.71 -13.75
CA PRO A 99 5.26 13.47 -14.57
C PRO A 99 3.90 12.78 -14.65
N LEU A 100 2.84 13.57 -14.84
CA LEU A 100 1.55 13.04 -15.23
C LEU A 100 1.59 12.67 -16.71
N ILE A 101 1.40 11.39 -16.99
CA ILE A 101 1.24 10.89 -18.35
C ILE A 101 -0.23 10.44 -18.48
N PRO A 102 -1.03 11.04 -19.38
CA PRO A 102 -2.43 10.68 -19.55
C PRO A 102 -2.61 9.18 -19.75
N ARG A 103 -3.51 8.58 -18.97
CA ARG A 103 -3.86 7.14 -19.01
C ARG A 103 -2.70 6.18 -18.69
N ALA A 104 -1.64 6.66 -18.06
CA ALA A 104 -0.54 5.82 -17.60
C ALA A 104 -0.71 5.41 -16.14
N LEU A 105 -0.13 4.27 -15.80
CA LEU A 105 0.08 3.83 -14.43
C LEU A 105 1.56 3.95 -14.12
N VAL A 106 1.88 4.32 -12.89
CA VAL A 106 3.25 4.28 -12.37
C VAL A 106 3.45 2.92 -11.70
N VAL A 107 4.53 2.23 -12.06
CA VAL A 107 4.92 0.97 -11.42
C VAL A 107 6.20 1.20 -10.62
N ASN A 108 6.15 0.88 -9.34
CA ASN A 108 7.25 0.92 -8.39
C ASN A 108 7.60 -0.51 -7.94
N LEU A 109 8.89 -0.81 -7.81
CA LEU A 109 9.38 -2.05 -7.20
C LEU A 109 9.79 -1.75 -5.75
N GLY A 110 9.20 -2.46 -4.80
CA GLY A 110 9.48 -2.23 -3.38
C GLY A 110 10.59 -3.12 -2.82
N ASN A 111 10.72 -3.08 -1.50
CA ASN A 111 11.78 -3.73 -0.74
C ASN A 111 11.80 -5.25 -0.96
N GLN A 112 10.64 -5.90 -1.05
CA GLN A 112 10.57 -7.35 -1.25
C GLN A 112 11.15 -7.74 -2.62
N MET A 113 10.88 -6.97 -3.68
CA MET A 113 11.46 -7.23 -4.99
C MET A 113 12.96 -6.95 -5.02
N GLN A 114 13.43 -5.91 -4.32
CA GLN A 114 14.86 -5.67 -4.16
C GLN A 114 15.56 -6.85 -3.47
N ILE A 115 14.95 -7.48 -2.48
CA ILE A 115 15.48 -8.69 -1.82
C ILE A 115 15.48 -9.88 -2.80
N MET A 116 14.33 -10.20 -3.40
CA MET A 116 14.18 -11.35 -4.28
C MET A 116 15.07 -11.28 -5.52
N SER A 117 15.33 -10.09 -6.03
CA SER A 117 16.20 -9.86 -7.20
C SER A 117 17.70 -9.80 -6.88
N ASN A 118 18.11 -10.19 -5.67
CA ASN A 118 19.49 -10.01 -5.19
C ASN A 118 20.02 -8.58 -5.40
N ARG A 119 19.21 -7.57 -5.08
CA ARG A 119 19.50 -6.14 -5.24
C ARG A 119 19.74 -5.66 -6.68
N ILE A 120 19.41 -6.45 -7.71
CA ILE A 120 19.45 -6.00 -9.11
C ILE A 120 18.45 -4.85 -9.30
N PHE A 121 17.21 -5.04 -8.85
CA PHE A 121 16.24 -3.97 -8.81
C PHE A 121 16.39 -3.16 -7.53
N LYS A 122 16.19 -1.84 -7.64
CA LYS A 122 16.28 -0.91 -6.51
C LYS A 122 14.89 -0.48 -6.09
N SER A 123 14.67 -0.46 -4.78
CA SER A 123 13.50 0.12 -4.14
C SER A 123 13.76 1.61 -3.90
N PRO A 124 13.13 2.52 -4.67
CA PRO A 124 13.39 3.94 -4.57
C PRO A 124 12.76 4.53 -3.30
N LEU A 125 13.44 5.53 -2.73
CA LEU A 125 12.77 6.45 -1.80
C LEU A 125 11.82 7.34 -2.59
N HIS A 126 10.61 7.51 -2.08
CA HIS A 126 9.58 8.33 -2.69
C HIS A 126 8.71 9.03 -1.64
N LYS A 127 8.03 10.10 -2.03
CA LYS A 127 7.09 10.86 -1.17
C LYS A 127 5.99 11.48 -2.02
N ALA A 128 4.84 11.73 -1.38
CA ALA A 128 3.82 12.61 -1.94
C ALA A 128 4.00 14.02 -1.37
N VAL A 129 4.04 15.03 -2.24
CA VAL A 129 4.03 16.45 -1.86
C VAL A 129 2.63 17.03 -2.04
N THR A 130 2.30 18.04 -1.23
CA THR A 130 1.03 18.76 -1.28
C THR A 130 1.17 20.09 -2.02
N ASN A 131 0.03 20.67 -2.39
CA ASN A 131 -0.06 22.02 -2.95
C ASN A 131 -1.24 22.76 -2.29
N THR A 132 -1.29 24.09 -2.45
CA THR A 132 -2.34 24.95 -1.87
C THR A 132 -3.55 25.15 -2.77
N ASP A 133 -3.45 24.73 -4.03
CA ASP A 133 -4.33 25.22 -5.09
C ASP A 133 -5.46 24.23 -5.40
N LYS A 134 -5.13 22.93 -5.48
CA LYS A 134 -6.07 21.87 -5.86
C LYS A 134 -5.80 20.57 -5.08
N PRO A 135 -6.84 19.90 -4.56
CA PRO A 135 -6.68 18.57 -3.95
C PRO A 135 -6.16 17.57 -4.98
N ARG A 136 -5.34 16.63 -4.52
CA ARG A 136 -4.77 15.54 -5.32
C ARG A 136 -5.31 14.21 -4.82
N ILE A 137 -5.81 13.36 -5.71
CA ILE A 137 -6.23 11.99 -5.39
C ILE A 137 -5.41 10.99 -6.20
N SER A 138 -4.91 9.95 -5.54
CA SER A 138 -4.22 8.84 -6.22
C SER A 138 -4.59 7.51 -5.57
N VAL A 139 -4.58 6.44 -6.35
CA VAL A 139 -4.92 5.09 -5.89
C VAL A 139 -3.70 4.18 -6.07
N ALA A 140 -3.23 3.60 -4.97
CA ALA A 140 -2.11 2.67 -4.95
C ALA A 140 -2.59 1.24 -4.69
N LEU A 141 -2.13 0.30 -5.51
CA LEU A 141 -2.31 -1.14 -5.32
C LEU A 141 -0.95 -1.77 -5.05
N SER A 142 -0.81 -2.38 -3.87
CA SER A 142 0.40 -3.07 -3.46
C SER A 142 0.24 -4.57 -3.61
N ASN A 143 1.23 -5.22 -4.23
CA ASN A 143 1.37 -6.68 -4.25
C ASN A 143 2.53 -7.05 -3.33
N GLU A 144 2.23 -7.81 -2.29
CA GLU A 144 3.18 -8.23 -1.26
C GLU A 144 3.17 -9.75 -1.13
N ALA A 145 4.30 -10.31 -0.73
CA ALA A 145 4.39 -11.69 -0.26
C ALA A 145 3.46 -11.90 0.96
N GLU A 146 3.05 -13.16 1.15
CA GLU A 146 2.26 -13.56 2.32
C GLU A 146 3.01 -13.24 3.62
N VAL A 147 2.25 -12.92 4.68
CA VAL A 147 2.82 -12.43 5.95
C VAL A 147 3.83 -13.40 6.56
N ASP A 148 3.58 -14.71 6.43
CA ASP A 148 4.41 -15.77 6.99
C ASP A 148 5.40 -16.36 5.98
N LYS A 149 5.44 -15.82 4.76
CA LYS A 149 6.37 -16.29 3.72
C LYS A 149 7.73 -15.66 3.94
N GLU A 150 8.72 -16.49 4.26
CA GLU A 150 10.11 -16.09 4.18
C GLU A 150 10.48 -15.80 2.71
N ILE A 151 11.09 -14.63 2.49
CA ILE A 151 11.61 -14.21 1.19
C ILE A 151 13.12 -14.07 1.27
N GLY A 152 13.78 -14.43 0.18
CA GLY A 152 15.22 -14.27 -0.02
C GLY A 152 15.51 -14.06 -1.51
N PRO A 153 16.78 -13.84 -1.88
CA PRO A 153 17.18 -13.82 -3.27
C PRO A 153 16.75 -15.12 -3.97
N VAL A 154 16.25 -14.99 -5.20
CA VAL A 154 15.99 -16.16 -6.06
C VAL A 154 17.32 -16.88 -6.30
N GLU A 155 17.36 -18.21 -6.11
CA GLU A 155 18.59 -19.01 -6.14
C GLU A 155 19.44 -18.77 -7.39
N ALA A 156 18.81 -18.66 -8.56
CA ALA A 156 19.49 -18.42 -9.83
C ALA A 156 20.16 -17.03 -9.95
N LEU A 157 19.93 -16.13 -8.99
CA LEU A 157 20.51 -14.79 -8.92
C LEU A 157 21.59 -14.68 -7.83
N ILE A 158 21.93 -15.78 -7.15
CA ILE A 158 23.00 -15.85 -6.16
C ILE A 158 24.25 -16.35 -6.88
N ASP A 159 25.29 -15.52 -6.94
CA ASP A 159 26.60 -15.94 -7.42
C ASP A 159 27.29 -16.81 -6.35
N ASP A 160 28.14 -17.75 -6.79
CA ASP A 160 28.96 -18.62 -5.92
C ASP A 160 30.00 -17.83 -5.07
#